data_AF-A0A918W953-F1
#
_entry.id   AF-A0A918W953-F1
#
_cell.length_a   1.000
_cell.length_b   1.000
_cell.length_c   1.000
_cell.angle_alpha   90.00
_cell.angle_beta   90.00
_cell.angle_gamma   90.00
#
_symmetry.space_group_name_H-M   'P 1'
#
loop_
_entity.id
_entity.type
_entity.pdbx_description
1 polymer ?
#
loop_
_entity_poly.entity_id
_entity_poly.type
_entity_poly.pdbx_seq_one_letter_code
_entity_poly.pdbx_strand_id
1 'polypeptide(L)'
;MNENPTIETAESVIEHAQAIARLDPTPIGADAYDARVAGHVHAARVLAAAYVDPTLDRAFHRALQAAAGASDGVYVQFADGVAQLIVDPRHQAARQHRFDLLSPAQVQRRGDDPYLAD
;
A
#
# COMPACT_ATOMS: atom_id res chain seq x y z
N MET A 1 14.89 22.57 5.37
CA MET A 1 13.48 22.47 4.95
C MET A 1 12.81 21.60 5.99
N ASN A 2 11.74 22.05 6.63
CA ASN A 2 10.96 21.16 7.51
C ASN A 2 10.00 20.42 6.59
N GLU A 3 10.42 19.25 6.11
CA GLU A 3 9.53 18.35 5.38
C GLU A 3 8.43 17.91 6.34
N ASN A 4 7.18 17.88 5.85
CA ASN A 4 6.05 17.49 6.66
C ASN A 4 6.05 15.95 6.70
N PRO A 5 6.32 15.31 7.85
CA PRO A 5 6.52 13.86 7.94
C PRO A 5 5.31 13.06 7.44
N THR A 6 4.11 13.65 7.51
CA THR A 6 2.88 13.08 6.95
C THR A 6 2.92 12.96 5.43
N ILE A 7 3.47 13.95 4.73
CA ILE A 7 3.56 13.96 3.27
C ILE A 7 4.60 12.94 2.83
N GLU A 8 5.80 12.97 3.42
CA GLU A 8 6.88 12.03 3.10
C GLU A 8 6.44 10.58 3.32
N THR A 9 5.78 10.30 4.44
CA THR A 9 5.31 8.94 4.73
C THR A 9 4.26 8.50 3.72
N ALA A 10 3.34 9.38 3.32
CA ALA A 10 2.34 9.05 2.31
C ALA A 10 2.97 8.80 0.94
N GLU A 11 3.96 9.61 0.56
CA GLU A 11 4.74 9.42 -0.66
C GLU A 11 5.47 8.07 -0.64
N SER A 12 6.18 7.73 0.45
CA SER A 12 6.84 6.42 0.61
C SER A 12 5.87 5.23 0.54
N VAL A 13 4.66 5.37 1.10
CA VAL A 13 3.60 4.35 0.96
C VAL A 13 3.20 4.17 -0.50
N ILE A 14 3.00 5.26 -1.22
CA ILE A 14 2.64 5.22 -2.64
C ILE A 14 3.81 4.73 -3.51
N GLU A 15 5.06 5.02 -3.16
CA GLU A 15 6.24 4.48 -3.83
C GLU A 15 6.29 2.95 -3.77
N HIS A 16 5.96 2.35 -2.63
CA HIS A 16 5.83 0.90 -2.52
C HIS A 16 4.69 0.35 -3.38
N ALA A 17 3.55 1.04 -3.43
CA ALA A 17 2.44 0.67 -4.32
C ALA A 17 2.83 0.79 -5.81
N GLN A 18 3.56 1.84 -6.20
CA GLN A 18 4.09 2.00 -7.55
C GLN A 18 5.13 0.92 -7.90
N ALA A 19 5.97 0.52 -6.93
CA ALA A 19 6.91 -0.56 -7.13
C ALA A 19 6.18 -1.84 -7.53
N ILE A 20 5.06 -2.16 -6.85
CA ILE A 20 4.17 -3.27 -7.23
C ILE A 20 3.62 -3.09 -8.65
N ALA A 21 3.14 -1.90 -9.00
CA ALA A 21 2.59 -1.61 -10.34
C ALA A 21 3.58 -1.84 -11.50
N ARG A 22 4.89 -1.75 -11.19
CA ARG A 22 6.00 -1.93 -12.14
C ARG A 22 6.60 -3.34 -12.12
N LEU A 23 6.17 -4.22 -11.21
CA LEU A 23 6.66 -5.59 -11.18
C LEU A 23 6.14 -6.36 -12.41
N ASP A 24 7.06 -7.02 -13.11
CA ASP A 24 6.75 -7.96 -14.18
C ASP A 24 6.91 -9.40 -13.64
N PRO A 25 5.85 -10.24 -13.63
CA PRO A 25 5.95 -11.62 -13.20
C PRO A 25 6.74 -12.53 -14.17
N THR A 26 6.85 -12.16 -15.45
CA THR A 26 7.42 -13.00 -16.52
C THR A 26 8.89 -13.39 -16.27
N PRO A 27 9.80 -12.47 -15.92
CA PRO A 27 11.21 -12.82 -15.69
C PRO A 27 11.49 -13.43 -14.30
N ILE A 28 10.56 -13.34 -13.33
CA ILE A 28 10.83 -13.71 -11.93
C ILE A 28 10.07 -14.96 -11.45
N GLY A 29 9.01 -15.36 -12.14
CA GLY A 29 8.16 -16.47 -11.73
C GLY A 29 7.12 -16.10 -10.67
N ALA A 30 6.06 -16.90 -10.57
CA ALA A 30 4.88 -16.59 -9.75
C ALA A 30 5.20 -16.45 -8.25
N ASP A 31 5.88 -17.43 -7.66
CA ASP A 31 6.15 -17.43 -6.21
C ASP A 31 7.02 -16.25 -5.78
N ALA A 32 8.04 -15.91 -6.58
CA ALA A 32 8.91 -14.78 -6.31
C ALA A 32 8.20 -13.43 -6.54
N TYR A 33 7.27 -13.37 -7.50
CA TYR A 33 6.40 -12.21 -7.69
C TYR A 33 5.52 -12.00 -6.47
N ASP A 34 4.81 -13.04 -5.99
CA ASP A 34 3.92 -12.95 -4.84
C ASP A 34 4.68 -12.55 -3.56
N ALA A 35 5.87 -13.09 -3.34
CA ALA A 35 6.72 -12.72 -2.22
C ALA A 35 7.15 -11.24 -2.26
N ARG A 36 7.47 -10.71 -3.44
CA ARG A 36 7.83 -9.29 -3.62
C ARG A 36 6.63 -8.37 -3.38
N VAL A 37 5.46 -8.74 -3.90
CA VAL A 37 4.21 -8.01 -3.64
C VAL A 37 3.95 -7.96 -2.13
N ALA A 38 3.99 -9.11 -1.45
CA ALA A 38 3.77 -9.20 -0.01
C ALA A 38 4.76 -8.32 0.78
N GLY A 39 6.04 -8.29 0.40
CA GLY A 39 7.05 -7.43 1.02
C GLY A 39 6.73 -5.94 0.90
N HIS A 40 6.33 -5.47 -0.29
CA HIS A 40 5.93 -4.08 -0.49
C HIS A 40 4.64 -3.71 0.24
N VAL A 41 3.65 -4.60 0.25
CA VAL A 41 2.40 -4.41 1.02
C VAL A 41 2.69 -4.31 2.52
N HIS A 42 3.57 -5.17 3.04
CA HIS A 42 3.96 -5.12 4.44
C HIS A 42 4.67 -3.80 4.78
N ALA A 43 5.63 -3.37 3.96
CA ALA A 43 6.35 -2.11 4.16
C ALA A 43 5.39 -0.91 4.16
N ALA A 44 4.47 -0.83 3.18
CA ALA A 44 3.45 0.22 3.12
C ALA A 44 2.57 0.25 4.37
N ARG A 45 2.15 -0.92 4.89
CA ARG A 45 1.36 -1.02 6.12
C ARG A 45 2.12 -0.55 7.35
N VAL A 46 3.40 -0.93 7.49
CA VAL A 46 4.24 -0.50 8.62
C VAL A 46 4.42 1.01 8.63
N LEU A 47 4.69 1.62 7.47
CA LEU A 47 4.80 3.07 7.34
C LEU A 47 3.49 3.79 7.68
N ALA A 48 2.36 3.29 7.17
CA ALA A 48 1.06 3.89 7.40
C ALA A 48 0.53 3.68 8.82
N ALA A 49 1.01 2.68 9.57
CA ALA A 49 0.37 2.21 10.80
C ALA A 49 0.10 3.33 11.82
N ALA A 50 1.06 4.23 12.03
CA ALA A 50 0.91 5.36 12.97
C ALA A 50 -0.18 6.36 12.58
N TYR A 51 -0.61 6.35 11.31
CA TYR A 51 -1.62 7.25 10.75
C TYR A 51 -3.00 6.61 10.59
N VAL A 52 -3.14 5.31 10.91
CA VAL A 52 -4.40 4.55 10.77
C VAL A 52 -5.04 4.23 12.14
N ASP A 53 -4.45 4.65 13.26
CA ASP A 53 -4.93 4.31 14.61
C ASP A 53 -5.52 5.51 15.37
N PRO A 54 -6.78 5.46 15.87
CA PRO A 54 -7.83 4.44 15.65
C PRO A 54 -8.66 4.68 14.39
N THR A 55 -8.43 5.81 13.73
CA THR A 55 -9.08 6.25 12.49
C THR A 55 -8.03 6.90 11.60
N LEU A 56 -8.17 6.74 10.29
CA LEU A 56 -7.24 7.34 9.32
C LEU A 56 -7.10 8.86 9.53
N ASP A 57 -5.86 9.32 9.73
CA ASP A 57 -5.56 10.74 9.83
C ASP A 57 -5.96 11.46 8.53
N ARG A 58 -6.66 12.59 8.68
CA ARG A 58 -7.21 13.32 7.52
C ARG A 58 -6.13 13.97 6.67
N ALA A 59 -5.04 14.45 7.27
CA ALA A 59 -3.94 15.05 6.52
C ALA A 59 -3.18 13.97 5.75
N PHE A 60 -2.96 12.82 6.37
CA PHE A 60 -2.37 11.64 5.73
C PHE A 60 -3.23 11.12 4.58
N HIS A 61 -4.55 11.01 4.77
CA HIS A 61 -5.44 10.62 3.68
C HIS A 61 -5.35 11.56 2.47
N ARG A 62 -5.33 12.88 2.70
CA ARG A 62 -5.17 13.86 1.62
C ARG A 62 -3.81 13.73 0.94
N ALA A 63 -2.74 13.49 1.71
CA ALA A 63 -1.41 13.27 1.17
C ALA A 63 -1.35 11.99 0.31
N LEU A 64 -1.98 10.89 0.76
CA LEU A 64 -2.11 9.66 -0.02
C LEU A 64 -2.86 9.90 -1.34
N GLN A 65 -3.98 10.61 -1.31
CA GLN A 65 -4.73 10.95 -2.52
C GLN A 65 -3.90 11.81 -3.49
N ALA A 66 -3.16 12.80 -2.98
CA ALA A 66 -2.31 13.65 -3.81
C ALA A 66 -1.16 12.86 -4.45
N ALA A 67 -0.46 12.05 -3.66
CA ALA A 67 0.64 11.21 -4.13
C ALA A 67 0.14 10.15 -5.13
N ALA A 68 -1.00 9.51 -4.85
CA ALA A 68 -1.62 8.55 -5.77
C ALA A 68 -2.07 9.22 -7.08
N GLY A 69 -2.62 10.45 -7.02
CA GLY A 69 -3.01 11.19 -8.22
C GLY A 69 -1.84 11.55 -9.16
N ALA A 70 -0.62 11.61 -8.62
CA ALA A 70 0.61 11.77 -9.40
C ALA A 70 1.23 10.44 -9.85
N SER A 71 0.64 9.31 -9.45
CA SER A 71 1.17 7.96 -9.62
C SER A 71 0.38 7.18 -10.65
N ASP A 72 1.08 6.61 -11.62
CA ASP A 72 0.42 5.75 -12.61
C ASP A 72 0.18 4.34 -12.05
N GLY A 73 -1.02 3.80 -12.28
CA GLY A 73 -1.42 2.47 -11.83
C GLY A 73 -1.64 2.32 -10.31
N VAL A 74 -1.73 3.41 -9.55
CA VAL A 74 -2.02 3.37 -8.11
C VAL A 74 -3.22 4.24 -7.79
N TYR A 75 -4.19 3.66 -7.10
CA TYR A 75 -5.41 4.33 -6.68
C TYR A 75 -5.64 4.16 -5.19
N VAL A 76 -6.22 5.18 -4.56
CA VAL A 76 -6.60 5.17 -3.15
C VAL A 76 -8.11 5.24 -3.08
N GLN A 77 -8.71 4.23 -2.45
CA GLN A 77 -10.12 4.23 -2.09
C GLN A 77 -10.25 4.37 -0.57
N PHE A 78 -11.26 5.10 -0.12
CA PHE A 78 -11.62 5.17 1.30
C PHE A 78 -13.03 4.62 1.48
N ALA A 79 -13.15 3.54 2.24
CA ALA A 79 -14.42 2.90 2.57
C ALA A 79 -14.40 2.51 4.05
N ASP A 80 -15.51 2.76 4.75
CA ASP A 80 -15.72 2.31 6.14
C ASP A 80 -14.59 2.67 7.13
N GLY A 81 -13.95 3.83 6.94
CA GLY A 81 -12.87 4.28 7.82
C GLY A 81 -11.47 3.77 7.46
N VAL A 82 -11.35 2.95 6.41
CA VAL A 82 -10.12 2.29 5.98
C VAL A 82 -9.69 2.83 4.62
N ALA A 83 -8.40 3.17 4.50
CA ALA A 83 -7.77 3.45 3.21
C ALA A 83 -7.33 2.14 2.56
N GLN A 84 -7.87 1.85 1.38
CA GLN A 84 -7.47 0.75 0.53
C GLN A 84 -6.64 1.27 -0.63
N LEU A 85 -5.49 0.64 -0.87
CA LEU A 85 -4.67 0.85 -2.06
C LEU A 85 -5.05 -0.19 -3.11
N ILE A 86 -5.38 0.29 -4.30
CA ILE A 86 -5.64 -0.53 -5.49
C ILE A 86 -4.48 -0.28 -6.44
N VAL A 87 -3.74 -1.33 -6.75
CA VAL A 87 -2.61 -1.28 -7.66
C VAL A 87 -2.99 -2.03 -8.93
N ASP A 88 -3.05 -1.30 -10.03
CA ASP A 88 -3.30 -1.83 -11.36
C ASP A 88 -1.97 -1.87 -12.15
N PRO A 89 -1.32 -3.04 -12.22
CA PRO A 89 -0.02 -3.14 -12.86
C PRO A 89 -0.11 -2.94 -14.37
N ARG A 90 0.91 -2.30 -14.94
CA ARG A 90 0.94 -1.95 -16.38
C ARG A 90 0.95 -3.17 -17.31
N HIS A 91 1.40 -4.33 -16.82
CA HIS A 91 1.51 -5.55 -17.60
C HIS A 91 0.20 -6.36 -17.51
N GLN A 92 -0.45 -6.65 -18.64
CA GLN A 92 -1.72 -7.40 -18.70
C GLN A 92 -1.67 -8.81 -18.06
N ALA A 93 -0.49 -9.41 -17.93
CA ALA A 93 -0.31 -10.69 -17.25
C ALA A 93 -0.29 -10.57 -15.71
N ALA A 94 -0.06 -9.37 -15.18
CA ALA A 94 -0.04 -9.09 -13.76
C ALA A 94 -1.48 -8.79 -13.27
N ARG A 95 -1.82 -9.33 -12.11
CA ARG A 95 -3.16 -9.15 -11.51
C ARG A 95 -3.24 -7.81 -10.79
N GLN A 96 -4.42 -7.21 -10.80
CA GLN A 96 -4.72 -6.08 -9.91
C GLN A 96 -4.57 -6.54 -8.46
N HIS A 97 -3.86 -5.75 -7.66
CA HIS A 97 -3.69 -5.98 -6.22
C HIS A 97 -4.50 -4.99 -5.43
N ARG A 98 -5.10 -5.46 -4.34
CA ARG A 98 -5.83 -4.60 -3.41
C ARG A 98 -5.38 -4.92 -2.00
N PHE A 99 -5.09 -3.88 -1.22
CA PHE A 99 -4.72 -4.07 0.17
C PHE A 99 -5.09 -2.86 1.02
N ASP A 100 -5.59 -3.16 2.21
CA ASP A 100 -5.92 -2.16 3.19
C ASP A 100 -4.69 -1.71 3.96
N LEU A 101 -4.64 -0.42 4.28
CA LEU A 101 -3.76 0.14 5.29
C LEU A 101 -4.36 -0.18 6.67
N LEU A 102 -3.49 -0.61 7.58
CA LEU A 102 -3.89 -1.24 8.83
C LEU A 102 -3.28 -0.49 10.01
N SER A 103 -3.99 -0.46 11.13
CA SER A 103 -3.44 0.06 12.39
C SER A 103 -2.32 -0.85 12.92
N PRO A 104 -1.47 -0.38 13.86
CA PRO A 104 -0.35 -1.17 14.37
C PRO A 104 -0.81 -2.51 14.97
N ALA A 105 -1.95 -2.51 15.68
CA ALA A 105 -2.54 -3.72 16.25
C ALA A 105 -2.99 -4.73 15.19
N GLN A 106 -3.47 -4.26 14.04
CA GLN A 106 -3.88 -5.10 12.91
C GLN A 106 -2.67 -5.63 12.12
N VAL A 107 -1.62 -4.81 11.95
CA VAL A 107 -0.36 -5.24 11.33
C VAL A 107 0.28 -6.35 12.15
N GLN A 108 0.34 -6.21 13.48
CA GLN A 108 0.90 -7.24 14.36
C GLN A 108 0.14 -8.56 14.27
N ARG A 109 -1.21 -8.54 14.28
CA ARG A 109 -2.04 -9.75 14.16
C ARG A 109 -1.90 -10.46 12.81
N ARG A 110 -1.73 -9.71 11.71
CA ARG A 110 -1.54 -10.30 10.37
C ARG A 110 -0.10 -10.74 10.09
N GLY A 111 0.88 -10.15 10.77
CA GLY A 111 2.26 -10.65 10.74
C GLY A 111 2.37 -12.11 11.25
N ASP A 112 1.41 -12.53 12.06
CA ASP A 112 1.29 -13.89 12.59
C ASP A 112 0.46 -14.83 11.68
N ASP A 113 -0.24 -14.34 10.64
CA ASP A 113 -1.04 -15.16 9.72
C ASP A 113 -1.15 -14.56 8.29
N PRO A 114 -0.37 -15.07 7.31
CA PRO A 114 -0.35 -14.56 5.93
C PRO A 114 -1.59 -14.93 5.10
N TYR A 115 -2.54 -15.72 5.60
CA TYR A 115 -3.67 -16.26 4.82
C TYR A 115 -5.05 -15.69 5.20
N LEU A 116 -5.14 -14.70 6.09
CA LEU A 116 -6.40 -13.99 6.33
C LEU A 116 -6.70 -12.99 5.19
N ALA A 117 -7.08 -13.52 4.04
CA ALA A 117 -8.09 -12.89 3.20
C ALA A 117 -9.45 -13.29 3.77
N ASP A 118 -10.36 -12.32 3.96
CA ASP A 118 -11.78 -12.63 4.13
C ASP A 118 -12.33 -13.43 2.93
#